data_AF-B4WFN7-F1
#
_entry.id   AF-B4WFN7-F1
#
_cell.length_a   1.000
_cell.length_b   1.000
_cell.length_c   1.000
_cell.angle_alpha   90.00
_cell.angle_beta   90.00
_cell.angle_gamma   90.00
#
_symmetry.space_group_name_H-M   'P 1'
#
loop_
_entity.id
_entity.type
_entity.pdbx_description
1 polymer ?
#
loop_
_entity_poly.entity_id
_entity_poly.type
_entity_poly.pdbx_seq_one_letter_code
_entity_poly.pdbx_strand_id
1 'polypeptide(L)'
;MTCSKLPRLLKLGLITGLIAIVLFTFHALSVLVFAALGQVPGTANWSKGLILVGVLAIASATVCLQSLITRQPIYQWLGTTSSAASGAVLGVFVAGRISGQQIFWVMVGLVVGCLLFGVIAFWSYGGRMSESRRLIGGAIALINGLCAYALAFGIGTWLFAAIAANSWLLASILGIATLSLLFATRRSLSVFKRCL
;
A
#
# COMPACT_ATOMS: atom_id res chain seq x y z
N MET A 1 -11.86 -26.41 -10.98
CA MET A 1 -12.94 -25.78 -11.76
C MET A 1 -12.35 -24.65 -12.57
N THR A 2 -12.47 -24.76 -13.89
CA THR A 2 -11.74 -24.01 -14.92
C THR A 2 -12.32 -22.61 -15.13
N CYS A 3 -11.47 -21.60 -14.97
CA CYS A 3 -11.71 -20.17 -15.20
C CYS A 3 -11.83 -19.83 -16.71
N SER A 4 -12.74 -20.49 -17.44
CA SER A 4 -12.81 -20.42 -18.92
C SER A 4 -14.02 -19.69 -19.50
N LYS A 5 -14.94 -19.13 -18.69
CA LYS A 5 -16.18 -18.50 -19.20
C LYS A 5 -16.37 -17.02 -18.86
N LEU A 6 -15.31 -16.27 -18.57
CA LEU A 6 -15.43 -14.81 -18.55
C LEU A 6 -15.23 -14.27 -19.99
N PRO A 7 -16.18 -13.51 -20.55
CA PRO A 7 -16.04 -12.96 -21.90
C PRO A 7 -14.76 -12.13 -22.02
N ARG A 8 -14.03 -12.29 -23.14
CA ARG A 8 -12.70 -11.67 -23.34
C ARG A 8 -12.71 -10.16 -23.11
N LEU A 9 -13.79 -9.48 -23.49
CA LEU A 9 -14.00 -8.04 -23.27
C LEU A 9 -14.02 -7.67 -21.78
N LEU A 10 -14.64 -8.51 -20.94
CA LEU A 10 -14.72 -8.27 -19.50
C LEU A 10 -13.38 -8.54 -18.80
N LYS A 11 -12.61 -9.54 -19.28
CA LYS A 11 -11.21 -9.71 -18.85
C LYS A 11 -10.34 -8.50 -19.23
N LEU A 12 -10.48 -7.99 -20.45
CA LEU A 12 -9.73 -6.83 -20.94
C LEU A 12 -10.09 -5.55 -20.18
N GLY A 13 -11.38 -5.30 -19.94
CA GLY A 13 -11.85 -4.20 -19.10
C GLY A 13 -11.32 -4.29 -17.67
N LEU A 14 -11.21 -5.50 -17.13
CA LEU A 14 -10.69 -5.70 -15.78
C LEU A 14 -9.17 -5.48 -15.71
N ILE A 15 -8.41 -5.97 -16.69
CA ILE A 15 -6.96 -5.74 -16.80
C ILE A 15 -6.66 -4.24 -16.94
N THR A 16 -7.37 -3.55 -17.84
CA THR A 16 -7.21 -2.10 -18.05
C THR A 16 -7.58 -1.30 -16.81
N GLY A 17 -8.67 -1.67 -16.11
CA GLY A 17 -9.02 -1.08 -14.83
C GLY A 17 -7.96 -1.31 -13.75
N LEU A 18 -7.38 -2.52 -13.67
CA LEU A 18 -6.31 -2.83 -12.73
C LEU A 18 -5.06 -1.99 -13.02
N ILE A 19 -4.68 -1.85 -14.29
CA ILE A 19 -3.55 -1.03 -14.74
C ILE A 19 -3.79 0.44 -14.37
N ALA A 20 -4.99 0.97 -14.59
CA ALA A 20 -5.33 2.33 -14.23
C ALA A 20 -5.21 2.56 -12.71
N ILE A 21 -5.71 1.62 -11.90
CA ILE A 21 -5.57 1.65 -10.43
C ILE A 21 -4.10 1.62 -10.02
N VAL A 22 -3.27 0.77 -10.65
CA VAL A 22 -1.82 0.71 -10.41
C VAL A 22 -1.16 2.07 -10.67
N LEU A 23 -1.39 2.62 -11.85
CA LEU A 23 -0.78 3.88 -12.28
C LEU A 23 -1.21 5.05 -11.37
N PHE A 24 -2.49 5.12 -11.03
CA PHE A 24 -3.01 6.16 -10.15
C PHE A 24 -2.45 6.03 -8.73
N THR A 25 -2.43 4.83 -8.18
CA THR A 25 -1.89 4.57 -6.83
C THR A 25 -0.39 4.87 -6.79
N PHE A 26 0.37 4.48 -7.82
CA PHE A 26 1.79 4.80 -7.94
C PHE A 26 2.05 6.31 -8.04
N HIS A 27 1.23 7.03 -8.80
CA HIS A 27 1.31 8.49 -8.88
C HIS A 27 0.99 9.13 -7.52
N ALA A 28 -0.09 8.72 -6.85
CA ALA A 28 -0.46 9.22 -5.53
C ALA A 28 0.67 8.99 -4.50
N LEU A 29 1.23 7.78 -4.48
CA LEU A 29 2.31 7.40 -3.57
C LEU A 29 3.60 8.16 -3.86
N SER A 30 3.99 8.33 -5.13
CA SER A 30 5.20 9.09 -5.47
C SER A 30 5.06 10.56 -5.06
N VAL A 31 3.91 11.20 -5.32
CA VAL A 31 3.63 12.58 -4.88
C VAL A 31 3.72 12.69 -3.36
N LEU A 32 3.11 11.76 -2.62
CA LEU A 32 3.13 11.76 -1.16
C LEU A 32 4.54 11.54 -0.60
N VAL A 33 5.31 10.61 -1.18
CA VAL A 33 6.70 10.35 -0.77
C VAL A 33 7.59 11.56 -1.05
N PHE A 34 7.52 12.17 -2.24
CA PHE A 34 8.30 13.37 -2.53
C PHE A 34 7.89 14.56 -1.67
N ALA A 35 6.59 14.73 -1.39
CA ALA A 35 6.10 15.75 -0.48
C ALA A 35 6.64 15.56 0.95
N ALA A 36 6.77 14.31 1.40
CA ALA A 36 7.34 13.97 2.70
C ALA A 36 8.88 14.12 2.74
N LEU A 37 9.58 13.78 1.67
CA LEU A 37 11.03 13.96 1.54
C LEU A 37 11.44 15.44 1.57
N GLY A 38 10.56 16.34 1.11
CA GLY A 38 10.76 17.79 1.22
C GLY A 38 10.50 18.35 2.63
N GLN A 39 10.02 17.56 3.58
CA GLN A 39 9.80 18.01 4.97
C GLN A 39 11.02 17.73 5.83
N VAL A 40 11.39 18.72 6.65
CA VAL A 40 12.49 18.61 7.63
C VAL A 40 11.94 18.67 9.06
N PRO A 41 12.63 18.05 10.04
CA PRO A 41 12.28 18.16 11.46
C PRO A 41 12.15 19.64 11.88
N GLY A 42 11.04 20.00 12.51
CA GLY A 42 10.73 21.37 12.93
C GLY A 42 9.82 22.16 11.98
N THR A 43 9.53 21.65 10.78
CA THR A 43 8.50 22.23 9.91
C THR A 43 7.10 21.91 10.40
N ALA A 44 6.15 22.82 10.20
CA ALA A 44 4.74 22.66 10.64
C ALA A 44 4.06 21.40 10.06
N ASN A 45 4.57 20.86 8.96
CA ASN A 45 4.05 19.68 8.28
C ASN A 45 4.88 18.40 8.53
N TRP A 46 5.92 18.45 9.37
CA TRP A 46 6.75 17.30 9.71
C TRP A 46 5.94 16.12 10.30
N SER A 47 4.96 16.44 11.15
CA SER A 47 4.02 15.46 11.72
C SER A 47 3.22 14.71 10.64
N LYS A 48 2.91 15.36 9.52
CA LYS A 48 2.19 14.75 8.39
C LYS A 48 3.06 13.73 7.65
N GLY A 49 4.35 14.04 7.49
CA GLY A 49 5.33 13.11 6.91
C GLY A 49 5.48 11.85 7.77
N LEU A 50 5.56 12.01 9.10
CA LEU A 50 5.63 10.88 10.03
C LEU A 50 4.37 10.00 9.99
N ILE A 51 3.18 10.59 9.94
CA ILE A 51 1.92 9.85 9.82
C ILE A 51 1.91 9.04 8.53
N LEU A 52 2.31 9.65 7.40
CA LEU A 52 2.39 8.98 6.12
C LEU A 52 3.36 7.78 6.16
N VAL A 53 4.57 7.97 6.67
CA VAL A 53 5.58 6.90 6.82
C VAL A 53 5.05 5.80 7.74
N GLY A 54 4.39 6.15 8.85
CA GLY A 54 3.78 5.19 9.77
C GLY A 54 2.68 4.35 9.12
N VAL A 55 1.76 4.97 8.37
CA VAL A 55 0.68 4.25 7.68
C VAL A 55 1.24 3.35 6.58
N LEU A 56 2.22 3.83 5.82
CA LEU A 56 2.94 3.01 4.83
C LEU A 56 3.66 1.83 5.50
N ALA A 57 4.26 2.03 6.67
CA ALA A 57 4.96 0.99 7.41
C ALA A 57 4.00 -0.09 7.90
N ILE A 58 2.84 0.31 8.43
CA ILE A 58 1.79 -0.61 8.84
C ILE A 58 1.26 -1.40 7.63
N ALA A 59 0.97 -0.74 6.52
CA ALA A 59 0.56 -1.42 5.28
C ALA A 59 1.63 -2.42 4.83
N SER A 60 2.90 -2.01 4.79
CA SER A 60 4.00 -2.87 4.36
C SER A 60 4.19 -4.08 5.28
N ALA A 61 4.21 -3.85 6.60
CA ALA A 61 4.42 -4.90 7.59
C ALA A 61 3.29 -5.94 7.56
N THR A 62 2.05 -5.48 7.43
CA THR A 62 0.87 -6.37 7.40
C THR A 62 0.81 -7.21 6.13
N VAL A 63 1.19 -6.68 4.96
CA VAL A 63 1.38 -7.48 3.72
C VAL A 63 2.47 -8.52 3.89
N CYS A 64 3.61 -8.11 4.45
CA CYS A 64 4.75 -9.01 4.64
C CYS A 64 4.35 -10.16 5.56
N LEU A 65 3.67 -9.86 6.67
CA LEU A 65 3.19 -10.87 7.62
C LEU A 65 2.11 -11.77 7.02
N GLN A 66 1.22 -11.21 6.19
CA GLN A 66 0.20 -11.97 5.46
C GLN A 66 0.83 -12.96 4.45
N SER A 67 1.99 -12.63 3.88
CA SER A 67 2.73 -13.54 3.00
C SER A 67 3.39 -14.72 3.73
N LEU A 68 3.59 -14.58 5.06
CA LEU A 68 4.21 -15.59 5.92
C LEU A 68 3.18 -16.44 6.67
N ILE A 69 2.02 -15.86 6.99
CA ILE A 69 0.97 -16.49 7.78
C ILE A 69 -0.26 -16.74 6.91
N THR A 70 -0.45 -17.98 6.46
CA THR A 70 -1.60 -18.39 5.64
C THR A 70 -2.78 -18.95 6.45
N ARG A 71 -2.67 -19.02 7.78
CA ARG A 71 -3.73 -19.56 8.64
C ARG A 71 -4.80 -18.51 8.95
N GLN A 72 -6.06 -18.88 8.74
CA GLN A 72 -7.23 -18.17 9.30
C GLN A 72 -7.23 -18.31 10.83
N PRO A 73 -7.68 -17.32 11.62
CA PRO A 73 -8.28 -16.03 11.23
C PRO A 73 -7.25 -14.90 11.03
N ILE A 74 -5.98 -15.14 11.39
CA ILE A 74 -4.92 -14.11 11.41
C ILE A 74 -4.69 -13.52 10.01
N TYR A 75 -4.76 -14.35 8.96
CA TYR A 75 -4.67 -13.90 7.57
C TYR A 75 -5.75 -12.87 7.18
N GLN A 76 -6.97 -13.02 7.68
CA GLN A 76 -8.07 -12.08 7.42
C GLN A 76 -7.80 -10.75 8.12
N TRP A 77 -7.40 -10.77 9.39
CA TRP A 77 -7.06 -9.56 10.14
C TRP A 77 -5.89 -8.79 9.52
N LEU A 78 -4.83 -9.49 9.10
CA LEU A 78 -3.68 -8.88 8.43
C LEU A 78 -4.06 -8.27 7.07
N GLY A 79 -4.91 -8.96 6.29
CA GLY A 79 -5.43 -8.42 5.04
C GLY A 79 -6.27 -7.16 5.26
N THR A 80 -7.11 -7.14 6.30
CA THR A 80 -7.94 -5.97 6.62
C THR A 80 -7.15 -4.76 7.06
N THR A 81 -6.17 -4.95 7.94
CA THR A 81 -5.35 -3.86 8.45
C THR A 81 -4.47 -3.28 7.35
N SER A 82 -3.91 -4.13 6.48
CA SER A 82 -3.17 -3.67 5.32
C SER A 82 -4.05 -2.84 4.38
N SER A 83 -5.26 -3.32 4.09
CA SER A 83 -6.19 -2.65 3.18
C SER A 83 -6.66 -1.32 3.75
N ALA A 84 -6.97 -1.28 5.04
CA ALA A 84 -7.36 -0.07 5.75
C ALA A 84 -6.23 0.97 5.71
N ALA A 85 -4.97 0.55 5.96
CA ALA A 85 -3.82 1.43 5.86
C ALA A 85 -3.62 1.98 4.44
N SER A 86 -3.71 1.14 3.41
CA SER A 86 -3.63 1.60 2.02
C SER A 86 -4.79 2.50 1.60
N GLY A 87 -6.00 2.21 2.06
CA GLY A 87 -7.18 3.05 1.86
C GLY A 87 -7.02 4.42 2.52
N ALA A 88 -6.42 4.47 3.72
CA ALA A 88 -6.09 5.71 4.40
C ALA A 88 -5.15 6.59 3.57
N VAL A 89 -4.11 6.00 2.96
CA VAL A 89 -3.15 6.74 2.09
C VAL A 89 -3.85 7.31 0.85
N LEU A 90 -4.66 6.50 0.16
CA LEU A 90 -5.44 6.94 -1.00
C LEU A 90 -6.46 8.02 -0.64
N GLY A 91 -7.17 7.84 0.49
CA GLY A 91 -8.14 8.80 1.00
C GLY A 91 -7.51 10.15 1.34
N VAL A 92 -6.34 10.15 1.99
CA VAL A 92 -5.51 11.35 2.24
C VAL A 92 -5.18 12.06 0.93
N PHE A 93 -4.71 11.32 -0.09
CA PHE A 93 -4.33 11.91 -1.37
C PHE A 93 -5.53 12.54 -2.08
N VAL A 94 -6.62 11.79 -2.25
CA VAL A 94 -7.80 12.26 -3.00
C VAL A 94 -8.46 13.44 -2.30
N ALA A 95 -8.74 13.32 -1.00
CA ALA A 95 -9.39 14.40 -0.26
C ALA A 95 -8.47 15.63 -0.13
N GLY A 96 -7.16 15.44 -0.01
CA GLY A 96 -6.18 16.51 0.00
C GLY A 96 -6.10 17.27 -1.34
N ARG A 97 -6.23 16.56 -2.47
CA ARG A 97 -6.24 17.20 -3.80
C ARG A 97 -7.52 18.00 -4.04
N ILE A 98 -8.69 17.45 -3.66
CA ILE A 98 -9.99 18.10 -3.87
C ILE A 98 -10.14 19.34 -2.98
N SER A 99 -9.66 19.27 -1.73
CA SER A 99 -9.83 20.35 -0.74
C SER A 99 -8.77 21.44 -0.79
N GLY A 100 -7.82 21.40 -1.75
CA GLY A 100 -6.71 22.36 -1.78
C GLY A 100 -5.77 22.24 -0.56
N GLN A 101 -5.53 21.01 -0.10
CA GLN A 101 -4.69 20.68 1.07
C GLN A 101 -5.19 21.18 2.44
N GLN A 102 -6.50 21.45 2.57
CA GLN A 102 -7.09 21.73 3.88
C GLN A 102 -6.98 20.51 4.81
N ILE A 103 -6.42 20.73 6.00
CA ILE A 103 -6.09 19.66 6.96
C ILE A 103 -7.33 18.86 7.37
N PHE A 104 -8.46 19.54 7.60
CA PHE A 104 -9.70 18.91 8.01
C PHE A 104 -10.14 17.84 6.99
N TRP A 105 -10.19 18.19 5.71
CA TRP A 105 -10.61 17.27 4.65
C TRP A 105 -9.62 16.15 4.40
N VAL A 106 -8.31 16.40 4.59
CA VAL A 106 -7.29 15.34 4.55
C VAL A 106 -7.53 14.29 5.63
N MET A 107 -7.86 14.71 6.85
CA MET A 107 -8.18 13.79 7.96
C MET A 107 -9.49 13.04 7.72
N VAL A 108 -10.51 13.71 7.19
CA VAL A 108 -11.76 13.05 6.78
C VAL A 108 -11.48 11.98 5.71
N GLY A 109 -10.69 12.32 4.69
CA GLY A 109 -10.27 11.37 3.66
C GLY A 109 -9.52 10.17 4.23
N LEU A 110 -8.61 10.39 5.18
CA LEU A 110 -7.90 9.33 5.90
C LEU A 110 -8.87 8.35 6.56
N VAL A 111 -9.80 8.86 7.37
CA VAL A 111 -10.75 8.04 8.13
C VAL A 111 -11.71 7.30 7.20
N VAL A 112 -12.27 8.00 6.22
CA VAL A 112 -13.21 7.41 5.25
C VAL A 112 -12.53 6.34 4.41
N GLY A 113 -11.32 6.61 3.90
CA GLY A 113 -10.54 5.64 3.13
C GLY A 113 -10.18 4.40 3.95
N CYS A 114 -9.77 4.59 5.20
CA CYS A 114 -9.48 3.52 6.15
C CYS A 114 -10.70 2.62 6.38
N LEU A 115 -11.86 3.21 6.69
CA LEU A 115 -13.09 2.47 6.95
C LEU A 115 -13.60 1.74 5.71
N LEU A 116 -13.66 2.41 4.56
CA LEU A 116 -14.16 1.81 3.32
C LEU A 116 -13.32 0.59 2.93
N PHE A 117 -11.99 0.74 2.85
CA PHE A 117 -11.12 -0.35 2.43
C PHE A 117 -11.02 -1.45 3.50
N GLY A 118 -11.07 -1.09 4.78
CA GLY A 118 -11.13 -2.05 5.89
C GLY A 118 -12.38 -2.92 5.84
N VAL A 119 -13.56 -2.31 5.67
CA VAL A 119 -14.84 -3.03 5.56
C VAL A 119 -14.88 -3.90 4.30
N ILE A 120 -14.46 -3.37 3.14
CA ILE A 120 -14.40 -4.13 1.88
C ILE A 120 -13.46 -5.33 2.03
N ALA A 121 -12.28 -5.14 2.61
CA ALA A 121 -11.33 -6.21 2.85
C ALA A 121 -11.87 -7.25 3.83
N PHE A 122 -12.52 -6.82 4.92
CA PHE A 122 -13.03 -7.73 5.94
C PHE A 122 -14.07 -8.67 5.34
N TRP A 123 -14.92 -8.11 4.48
CA TRP A 123 -15.92 -8.86 3.74
C TRP A 123 -15.33 -9.74 2.64
N SER A 124 -14.27 -9.27 1.97
CA SER A 124 -13.59 -10.02 0.90
C SER A 124 -12.79 -11.22 1.42
N TYR A 125 -12.17 -11.10 2.60
CA TYR A 125 -11.37 -12.16 3.22
C TYR A 125 -12.20 -13.14 4.09
N GLY A 126 -13.48 -12.84 4.33
CA GLY A 126 -14.41 -13.68 5.09
C GLY A 126 -14.99 -14.86 4.30
N GLY A 127 -14.46 -16.06 4.55
CA GLY A 127 -15.18 -17.36 4.62
C GLY A 127 -15.80 -18.03 3.38
N ARG A 128 -16.20 -17.34 2.29
CA ARG A 128 -16.78 -18.01 1.11
C ARG A 128 -16.14 -17.53 -0.19
N MET A 129 -15.42 -18.45 -0.85
CA MET A 129 -14.79 -18.28 -2.16
C MET A 129 -15.85 -18.13 -3.27
N SER A 130 -16.39 -16.92 -3.42
CA SER A 130 -16.98 -16.50 -4.70
C SER A 130 -15.87 -15.97 -5.61
N GLU A 131 -15.91 -16.30 -6.89
CA GLU A 131 -14.95 -15.87 -7.93
C GLU A 131 -14.79 -14.35 -7.97
N SER A 132 -15.87 -13.61 -7.69
CA SER A 132 -15.85 -12.14 -7.59
C SER A 132 -15.03 -11.61 -6.40
N ARG A 133 -14.92 -12.36 -5.30
CA ARG A 133 -14.14 -11.96 -4.11
C ARG A 133 -12.64 -12.17 -4.31
N ARG A 134 -12.22 -13.10 -5.19
CA ARG A 134 -10.81 -13.26 -5.57
C ARG A 134 -10.27 -12.03 -6.31
N LEU A 135 -11.10 -11.41 -7.14
CA LEU A 135 -10.73 -10.22 -7.91
C LEU A 135 -10.52 -9.00 -6.99
N ILE A 136 -11.45 -8.79 -6.05
CA ILE A 136 -11.36 -7.70 -5.05
C ILE A 136 -10.14 -7.92 -4.15
N GLY A 137 -9.96 -9.13 -3.62
CA GLY A 137 -8.78 -9.47 -2.82
C GLY A 137 -7.46 -9.29 -3.59
N GLY A 138 -7.48 -9.52 -4.91
CA GLY A 138 -6.32 -9.29 -5.77
C GLY A 138 -5.98 -7.82 -6.01
N ALA A 139 -6.99 -6.99 -6.27
CA ALA A 139 -6.81 -5.54 -6.39
C ALA A 139 -6.26 -4.95 -5.08
N ILE A 140 -6.80 -5.40 -3.94
CA ILE A 140 -6.32 -5.03 -2.61
C ILE A 140 -4.86 -5.44 -2.41
N ALA A 141 -4.51 -6.70 -2.69
CA ALA A 141 -3.15 -7.19 -2.55
C ALA A 141 -2.16 -6.40 -3.42
N LEU A 142 -2.60 -5.99 -4.61
CA LEU A 142 -1.81 -5.18 -5.53
C LEU A 142 -1.60 -3.75 -5.01
N ILE A 143 -2.66 -3.08 -4.50
CA ILE A 143 -2.55 -1.76 -3.87
C ILE A 143 -1.62 -1.81 -2.66
N ASN A 144 -1.75 -2.84 -1.84
CA ASN A 144 -0.91 -3.03 -0.67
C ASN A 144 0.56 -3.29 -1.08
N GLY A 145 0.79 -4.04 -2.16
CA GLY A 145 2.12 -4.23 -2.76
C GLY A 145 2.73 -2.94 -3.29
N LEU A 146 1.93 -2.05 -3.88
CA LEU A 146 2.38 -0.71 -4.29
C LEU A 146 2.74 0.17 -3.09
N CYS A 147 1.98 0.09 -2.00
CA CYS A 147 2.33 0.78 -0.75
C CYS A 147 3.66 0.28 -0.17
N ALA A 148 3.89 -1.04 -0.17
CA ALA A 148 5.16 -1.63 0.26
C ALA A 148 6.33 -1.19 -0.64
N TYR A 149 6.12 -1.13 -1.96
CA TYR A 149 7.11 -0.61 -2.89
C TYR A 149 7.41 0.88 -2.65
N ALA A 150 6.38 1.71 -2.46
CA ALA A 150 6.56 3.13 -2.20
C ALA A 150 7.31 3.41 -0.89
N LEU A 151 7.09 2.60 0.14
CA LEU A 151 7.87 2.68 1.36
C LEU A 151 9.32 2.25 1.15
N ALA A 152 9.56 1.16 0.43
CA ALA A 152 10.91 0.73 0.08
C ALA A 152 11.65 1.81 -0.74
N PHE A 153 10.96 2.48 -1.66
CA PHE A 153 11.49 3.62 -2.39
C PHE A 153 11.81 4.80 -1.47
N GLY A 154 10.90 5.17 -0.56
CA GLY A 154 11.12 6.23 0.42
C GLY A 154 12.33 5.97 1.33
N ILE A 155 12.43 4.76 1.90
CA ILE A 155 13.60 4.36 2.71
C ILE A 155 14.88 4.35 1.86
N GLY A 156 14.81 3.91 0.61
CA GLY A 156 15.92 3.96 -0.34
C GLY A 156 16.40 5.38 -0.62
N THR A 157 15.51 6.36 -0.72
CA THR A 157 15.91 7.76 -0.88
C THR A 157 16.59 8.32 0.39
N TRP A 158 16.11 7.93 1.58
CA TRP A 158 16.78 8.27 2.84
C TRP A 158 18.14 7.58 3.00
N LEU A 159 18.29 6.36 2.49
CA LEU A 159 19.58 5.67 2.40
C LEU A 159 20.59 6.51 1.60
N PHE A 160 20.22 7.00 0.42
CA PHE A 160 21.11 7.86 -0.37
C PHE A 160 21.44 9.17 0.35
N ALA A 161 20.48 9.78 1.04
CA ALA A 161 20.73 10.95 1.88
C ALA A 161 21.70 10.65 3.04
N ALA A 162 21.56 9.48 3.68
CA ALA A 162 22.42 9.03 4.76
C ALA A 162 23.87 8.79 4.30
N ILE A 163 24.04 8.21 3.10
CA ILE A 163 25.35 8.05 2.45
C ILE A 163 25.97 9.41 2.16
N ALA A 164 25.20 10.35 1.58
CA ALA A 164 25.66 11.71 1.30
C ALA A 164 26.07 12.47 2.58
N ALA A 165 25.42 12.20 3.70
CA ALA A 165 25.74 12.76 5.01
C ALA A 165 26.88 12.03 5.76
N ASN A 166 27.59 11.09 5.11
CA ASN A 166 28.65 10.26 5.72
C ASN A 166 28.21 9.44 6.96
N SER A 167 26.91 9.20 7.11
CA SER A 167 26.34 8.45 8.25
C SER A 167 26.24 6.96 7.93
N TRP A 168 27.38 6.27 7.87
CA TRP A 168 27.47 4.87 7.43
C TRP A 168 26.63 3.87 8.23
N LEU A 169 26.48 4.08 9.54
CA LEU A 169 25.62 3.24 10.39
C LEU A 169 24.15 3.35 9.98
N LEU A 170 23.66 4.58 9.80
CA LEU A 170 22.29 4.85 9.38
C LEU A 170 22.03 4.30 7.97
N ALA A 171 22.98 4.52 7.05
CA ALA A 171 22.93 3.96 5.71
C ALA A 171 22.87 2.42 5.74
N SER A 172 23.63 1.76 6.61
CA SER A 172 23.62 0.29 6.70
C SER A 172 22.26 -0.24 7.17
N ILE A 173 21.67 0.39 8.20
CA ILE A 173 20.35 0.04 8.72
C ILE A 173 19.26 0.25 7.66
N LEU A 174 19.27 1.41 6.99
CA LEU A 174 18.31 1.74 5.94
C LEU A 174 18.46 0.83 4.70
N GLY A 175 19.70 0.43 4.37
CA GLY A 175 19.99 -0.50 3.29
C GLY A 175 19.42 -1.89 3.56
N ILE A 176 19.65 -2.43 4.76
CA ILE A 176 19.07 -3.72 5.17
C ILE A 176 17.54 -3.64 5.15
N ALA A 177 16.95 -2.58 5.72
CA ALA A 177 15.50 -2.38 5.73
C ALA A 177 14.92 -2.35 4.32
N THR A 178 15.55 -1.61 3.39
CA THR A 178 15.13 -1.51 1.99
C THR A 178 15.17 -2.88 1.30
N LEU A 179 16.25 -3.65 1.49
CA LEU A 179 16.39 -4.98 0.92
C LEU A 179 15.36 -5.97 1.48
N SER A 180 15.11 -5.95 2.80
CA SER A 180 14.09 -6.79 3.44
C SER A 180 12.69 -6.49 2.89
N LEU A 181 12.36 -5.22 2.70
CA LEU A 181 11.08 -4.80 2.15
C LEU A 181 10.92 -5.17 0.68
N LEU A 182 11.96 -4.98 -0.15
CA LEU A 182 11.94 -5.42 -1.55
C LEU A 182 11.80 -6.93 -1.67
N PHE A 183 12.51 -7.69 -0.82
CA PHE A 183 12.40 -9.14 -0.77
C PHE A 183 10.98 -9.59 -0.40
N ALA A 184 10.39 -8.99 0.62
CA ALA A 184 9.04 -9.32 1.05
C ALA A 184 7.96 -8.90 0.03
N THR A 185 8.14 -7.75 -0.63
CA THR A 185 7.27 -7.28 -1.72
C THR A 185 7.32 -8.24 -2.91
N ARG A 186 8.51 -8.68 -3.32
CA ARG A 186 8.70 -9.68 -4.38
C ARG A 186 8.06 -11.01 -4.02
N ARG A 187 8.19 -11.44 -2.77
CA ARG A 187 7.57 -12.69 -2.28
C ARG A 187 6.04 -12.59 -2.31
N SER A 188 5.46 -11.47 -1.89
CA SER A 188 4.01 -11.21 -1.95
C SER A 188 3.47 -11.28 -3.40
N LEU A 189 4.16 -10.64 -4.36
CA LEU A 189 3.81 -10.70 -5.79
C LEU A 189 3.89 -12.12 -6.37
N SER A 190 4.84 -12.93 -5.92
CA SER A 190 4.98 -14.33 -6.36
C SER A 190 3.84 -15.23 -5.87
N VAL A 191 3.25 -14.93 -4.72
CA VAL A 191 2.06 -15.60 -4.19
C VAL A 191 0.83 -15.18 -5.00
N PHE A 192 0.72 -13.90 -5.36
CA PHE A 192 -0.36 -13.39 -6.21
C PHE A 192 -0.40 -14.06 -7.58
N LYS A 193 0.77 -14.29 -8.21
CA LYS A 193 0.89 -15.01 -9.48
C LYS A 193 0.38 -16.46 -9.45
N ARG A 194 0.30 -17.10 -8.27
CA ARG A 194 -0.27 -18.45 -8.10
C ARG A 194 -1.79 -18.45 -7.89
N CYS A 195 -2.37 -17.29 -7.59
CA CYS A 195 -3.81 -17.15 -7.32
C CYS A 195 -4.62 -16.65 -8.53
N LEU A 196 -3.95 -16.00 -9.49
CA LEU A 196 -4.47 -15.66 -10.83
C LEU A 196 -4.38 -16.87 -11.77
#